data_AF-A0A553M8G0-F1
#
_entry.id   AF-A0A553M8G0-F1
#
_cell.length_a   1.000
_cell.length_b   1.000
_cell.length_c   1.000
_cell.angle_alpha   90.00
_cell.angle_beta   90.00
_cell.angle_gamma   90.00
#
_symmetry.space_group_name_H-M   'P 1'
#
loop_
_entity.id
_entity.type
_entity.pdbx_description
1 polymer ?
#
loop_
_entity_poly.entity_id
_entity_poly.type
_entity_poly.pdbx_seq_one_letter_code
_entity_poly.pdbx_strand_id
1 'polypeptide(L)'
;MHALVIGGTGMLADVSLWLVREGYDVSVIARRYARMKQLIDRAGPMASINPLLVDYRDQEALCSLISRSIQKNGTFALIIAWVHTDGTQALSTVIQKNSGHPGSWRLFHVLGSRADPAEAKSELCLPVACLYRQVQLGFVVEKHGSRWLTHQEISGGVIDAIRRDAPFHLVGTLEGR
;
A
#
# COMPACT_ATOMS: atom_id res chain seq x y z
N MET A 1 3.86 4.81 15.60
CA MET A 1 3.15 3.61 15.06
C MET A 1 3.80 3.27 13.74
N HIS A 2 3.93 1.99 13.40
CA HIS A 2 4.65 1.57 12.19
C HIS A 2 3.67 1.28 11.04
N ALA A 3 3.94 1.83 9.85
CA ALA A 3 3.20 1.59 8.62
C ALA A 3 4.08 1.00 7.52
N LEU A 4 3.49 0.19 6.65
CA LEU A 4 4.14 -0.37 5.47
C LEU A 4 3.47 0.12 4.19
N VAL A 5 4.26 0.56 3.20
CA VAL A 5 3.78 0.89 1.86
C VAL A 5 4.50 0.05 0.81
N ILE A 6 3.75 -0.78 0.07
CA ILE A 6 4.25 -1.51 -1.11
C ILE A 6 3.97 -0.68 -2.35
N GLY A 7 5.02 -0.34 -3.11
CA GLY A 7 4.91 0.59 -4.24
C GLY A 7 4.98 2.07 -3.85
N GLY A 8 5.40 2.37 -2.61
CA GLY A 8 5.44 3.72 -2.02
C GLY A 8 6.46 4.69 -2.61
N THR A 9 7.16 4.34 -3.69
CA THR A 9 8.06 5.25 -4.45
C THR A 9 7.50 5.64 -5.82
N GLY A 10 6.30 5.14 -6.17
CA GLY A 10 5.59 5.41 -7.42
C GLY A 10 4.28 6.15 -7.16
N MET A 11 3.16 5.57 -7.61
CA MET A 11 1.82 6.18 -7.48
C MET A 11 1.40 6.44 -6.02
N LEU A 12 1.98 5.72 -5.07
CA LEU A 12 1.74 5.87 -3.63
C LEU A 12 2.80 6.71 -2.90
N ALA A 13 3.65 7.44 -3.62
CA ALA A 13 4.70 8.26 -3.00
C ALA A 13 4.12 9.32 -2.06
N ASP A 14 3.02 9.97 -2.44
CA ASP A 14 2.41 11.00 -1.61
C ASP A 14 1.67 10.40 -0.41
N VAL A 15 1.20 9.14 -0.50
CA VAL A 15 0.69 8.38 0.65
C VAL A 15 1.82 8.15 1.67
N SER A 16 3.00 7.70 1.23
CA SER A 16 4.16 7.50 2.11
C SER A 16 4.54 8.79 2.83
N LEU A 17 4.59 9.92 2.11
CA LEU A 17 4.92 11.22 2.69
C LEU A 17 3.83 11.73 3.64
N TRP A 18 2.57 11.50 3.31
CA TRP A 18 1.45 11.85 4.17
C TRP A 18 1.51 11.06 5.49
N LEU A 19 1.77 9.75 5.45
CA LEU A 19 1.90 8.92 6.65
C LEU A 19 3.00 9.40 7.59
N VAL A 20 4.15 9.83 7.05
CA VAL A 20 5.22 10.44 7.86
C VAL A 20 4.70 11.69 8.58
N ARG A 21 3.94 12.55 7.89
CA ARG A 21 3.36 13.77 8.49
C ARG A 21 2.32 13.47 9.57
N GLU A 22 1.62 12.34 9.44
CA GLU A 22 0.71 11.83 10.48
C GLU A 22 1.44 11.14 11.65
N GLY A 23 2.79 11.14 11.64
CA GLY A 23 3.60 10.61 12.74
C GLY A 23 3.86 9.10 12.68
N TYR A 24 3.66 8.47 11.53
CA TYR A 24 4.07 7.08 11.34
C TYR A 24 5.58 6.95 11.09
N ASP A 25 6.16 5.90 11.64
CA ASP A 25 7.37 5.30 11.08
C ASP A 25 6.94 4.53 9.83
N VAL A 26 7.52 4.82 8.67
CA VAL A 26 7.02 4.29 7.39
C VAL A 26 8.08 3.41 6.74
N SER A 27 7.86 2.09 6.74
CA SER A 27 8.60 1.18 5.87
C SER A 27 8.07 1.23 4.44
N VAL A 28 8.96 1.33 3.46
CA VAL A 28 8.59 1.40 2.04
C VAL A 28 9.29 0.30 1.26
N ILE A 29 8.50 -0.59 0.63
CA ILE A 29 9.02 -1.60 -0.30
C ILE A 29 9.09 -1.01 -1.70
N ALA A 30 10.29 -1.00 -2.27
CA ALA A 30 10.51 -0.63 -3.67
C ALA A 30 11.77 -1.26 -4.25
N ARG A 31 11.85 -1.33 -5.57
CA ARG A 31 12.96 -1.96 -6.30
C ARG A 31 14.07 -1.01 -6.70
N ARG A 32 13.73 0.27 -6.90
CA ARG A 32 14.63 1.25 -7.53
C ARG A 32 15.20 2.19 -6.48
N TYR A 33 16.51 2.07 -6.24
CA TYR A 33 17.25 2.94 -5.31
C TYR A 33 17.03 4.43 -5.59
N ALA A 34 17.14 4.86 -6.86
CA ALA A 34 16.99 6.27 -7.23
C ALA A 34 15.63 6.87 -6.82
N ARG A 35 14.53 6.12 -7.01
CA ARG A 35 13.19 6.58 -6.59
C ARG A 35 13.01 6.56 -5.07
N MET A 36 13.63 5.58 -4.40
CA MET A 36 13.65 5.54 -2.94
C MET A 36 14.39 6.76 -2.38
N LYS A 37 15.56 7.10 -2.94
CA LYS A 37 16.32 8.28 -2.53
C LYS A 37 15.51 9.55 -2.72
N GLN A 38 14.85 9.72 -3.87
CA GLN A 38 13.96 10.87 -4.11
C GLN A 38 12.83 10.96 -3.07
N LEU A 39 12.24 9.83 -2.66
CA LEU A 39 11.22 9.82 -1.61
C LEU A 39 11.78 10.29 -0.27
N ILE A 40 12.94 9.77 0.14
CA ILE A 40 13.62 10.14 1.39
C ILE A 40 13.99 11.63 1.38
N ASP A 41 14.58 12.12 0.28
CA ASP A 41 14.95 13.52 0.13
C ASP A 41 13.72 14.44 0.25
N ARG A 42 12.57 14.03 -0.33
CA ARG A 42 11.29 14.75 -0.22
C ARG A 42 10.67 14.70 1.17
N ALA A 43 10.89 13.62 1.92
CA ALA A 43 10.37 13.48 3.29
C ALA A 43 11.12 14.40 4.26
N GLY A 44 12.40 14.68 3.97
CA GLY A 44 13.26 15.54 4.77
C GLY A 44 14.04 14.78 5.84
N PRO A 45 15.06 15.41 6.43
CA PRO A 45 16.07 14.74 7.26
C PRO A 45 15.54 14.19 8.60
N MET A 46 14.40 14.67 9.08
CA MET A 46 13.79 14.21 10.33
C MET A 46 12.69 13.15 10.10
N ALA A 47 12.44 12.77 8.85
CA ALA A 47 11.39 11.80 8.51
C ALA A 47 11.81 10.36 8.77
N SER A 48 10.92 9.58 9.38
CA SER A 48 11.13 8.14 9.59
C SER A 48 10.68 7.33 8.37
N ILE A 49 11.49 7.38 7.30
CA ILE A 49 11.35 6.47 6.15
C ILE A 49 12.35 5.32 6.31
N ASN A 50 11.84 4.09 6.40
CA ASN A 50 12.62 2.86 6.52
C ASN A 50 12.63 2.13 5.15
N PRO A 51 13.66 2.32 4.31
CA PRO A 51 13.69 1.75 2.98
C PRO A 51 13.87 0.22 3.02
N LEU A 52 12.99 -0.51 2.34
CA LEU A 52 13.09 -1.95 2.08
C LEU A 52 13.31 -2.16 0.58
N LEU A 53 14.58 -2.19 0.17
CA LEU A 53 14.95 -2.31 -1.24
C LEU A 53 14.95 -3.77 -1.68
N VAL A 54 13.86 -4.18 -2.35
CA VAL A 54 13.67 -5.56 -2.80
C VAL A 54 12.68 -5.62 -3.95
N ASP A 55 12.92 -6.55 -4.88
CA ASP A 55 11.87 -6.99 -5.79
C ASP A 55 10.92 -7.89 -5.04
N TYR A 56 9.68 -7.43 -4.81
CA TYR A 56 8.70 -8.19 -4.04
C TYR A 56 8.36 -9.57 -4.66
N ARG A 57 8.80 -9.83 -5.90
CA ARG A 57 8.71 -11.16 -6.53
C ARG A 57 9.75 -12.14 -5.98
N ASP A 58 10.85 -11.64 -5.42
CA ASP A 58 11.81 -12.43 -4.65
C ASP A 58 11.25 -12.66 -3.23
N GLN A 59 10.55 -13.78 -3.06
CA GLN A 59 9.86 -14.10 -1.81
C GLN A 59 10.81 -14.30 -0.64
N GLU A 60 12.00 -14.87 -0.86
CA GLU A 60 12.96 -15.12 0.21
C GLU A 60 13.53 -13.81 0.74
N ALA A 61 14.00 -12.94 -0.17
CA ALA A 61 14.52 -11.63 0.19
C ALA A 61 13.43 -10.76 0.84
N LEU A 62 12.22 -10.77 0.30
CA LEU A 62 11.07 -10.04 0.84
C LEU A 62 10.74 -10.52 2.27
N CYS A 63 10.64 -11.84 2.47
CA CYS A 63 10.34 -12.46 3.75
C CYS A 63 11.38 -12.09 4.81
N SER A 64 12.66 -12.13 4.45
CA SER A 64 13.78 -11.76 5.33
C SER A 64 13.72 -10.30 5.73
N LEU A 65 13.52 -9.39 4.76
CA LEU A 65 13.45 -7.95 5.02
C LEU A 65 12.24 -7.55 5.87
N ILE A 66 11.07 -8.14 5.62
CA ILE A 66 9.88 -7.89 6.45
C ILE A 66 10.13 -8.36 7.88
N SER A 67 10.68 -9.57 8.05
CA SER A 67 10.97 -10.11 9.38
C SER A 67 11.94 -9.21 10.15
N ARG A 68 13.00 -8.72 9.49
CA ARG A 68 13.95 -7.77 10.08
C ARG A 68 13.30 -6.43 10.41
N SER A 69 12.43 -5.91 9.54
CA SER A 69 11.71 -4.66 9.80
C SER A 69 10.80 -4.79 11.02
N ILE A 70 10.06 -5.89 11.14
CA ILE A 70 9.19 -6.16 12.29
C ILE A 70 10.00 -6.29 13.58
N GLN A 71 11.15 -6.99 13.56
CA GLN A 71 12.02 -7.10 14.74
C GLN A 71 12.59 -5.76 15.19
N LYS A 72 12.93 -4.89 14.25
CA LYS A 72 13.57 -3.59 14.54
C LYS A 72 12.55 -2.51 14.93
N ASN A 73 11.43 -2.45 14.23
CA ASN A 73 10.49 -1.32 14.24
C ASN A 73 9.10 -1.71 14.77
N GLY A 74 8.87 -2.99 15.08
CA GLY A 74 7.56 -3.53 15.46
C GLY A 74 6.70 -3.93 14.26
N THR A 75 5.59 -4.62 14.55
CA THR A 75 4.59 -4.99 13.55
C THR A 75 3.88 -3.77 12.98
N PHE A 76 3.28 -3.92 11.80
CA PHE A 76 2.63 -2.83 11.09
C PHE A 76 1.18 -2.68 11.56
N ALA A 77 0.84 -1.50 12.05
CA ALA A 77 -0.54 -1.17 12.40
C ALA A 77 -1.38 -0.80 11.15
N LEU A 78 -0.70 -0.39 10.08
CA LEU A 78 -1.30 0.05 8.82
C LEU A 78 -0.45 -0.40 7.63
N ILE A 79 -1.07 -1.08 6.66
CA ILE A 79 -0.42 -1.55 5.44
C ILE A 79 -1.18 -0.99 4.24
N ILE A 80 -0.45 -0.38 3.30
CA ILE A 80 -0.98 0.09 2.02
C ILE A 80 -0.25 -0.70 0.94
N ALA A 81 -1.01 -1.52 0.21
CA ALA A 81 -0.44 -2.41 -0.79
C ALA A 81 -1.01 -2.09 -2.15
N TRP A 82 -0.18 -1.57 -3.05
CA TRP A 82 -0.43 -1.66 -4.47
C TRP A 82 0.53 -2.69 -5.06
N VAL A 83 -0.02 -3.81 -5.50
CA VAL A 83 0.75 -4.92 -6.04
C VAL A 83 0.15 -5.29 -7.38
N HIS A 84 1.01 -5.50 -8.38
CA HIS A 84 0.54 -6.01 -9.67
C HIS A 84 0.10 -7.48 -9.52
N THR A 85 -0.68 -7.98 -10.49
CA THR A 85 -1.22 -9.35 -10.48
C THR A 85 -0.14 -10.42 -10.36
N ASP A 86 1.09 -10.14 -10.78
CA ASP A 86 2.27 -11.00 -10.64
C ASP A 86 2.91 -10.99 -9.23
N GLY A 87 2.35 -10.22 -8.29
CA GLY A 87 2.90 -10.02 -6.96
C GLY A 87 1.95 -10.35 -5.81
N THR A 88 0.82 -11.03 -6.05
CA THR A 88 -0.14 -11.43 -5.00
C THR A 88 0.53 -12.20 -3.84
N GLN A 89 1.56 -13.01 -4.14
CA GLN A 89 2.35 -13.69 -3.11
C GLN A 89 3.04 -12.73 -2.13
N ALA A 90 3.48 -11.56 -2.59
CA ALA A 90 4.10 -10.55 -1.72
C ALA A 90 3.12 -10.05 -0.65
N LEU A 91 1.85 -9.84 -1.03
CA LEU A 91 0.82 -9.41 -0.10
C LEU A 91 0.53 -10.50 0.93
N SER A 92 0.40 -11.76 0.49
CA SER A 92 0.23 -12.91 1.39
C SER A 92 1.40 -13.06 2.38
N THR A 93 2.64 -12.90 1.92
CA THR A 93 3.84 -12.92 2.79
C THR A 93 3.78 -11.82 3.85
N VAL A 94 3.40 -10.61 3.46
CA VAL A 94 3.25 -9.49 4.40
C VAL A 94 2.15 -9.77 5.44
N ILE A 95 0.98 -10.24 5.00
CA ILE A 95 -0.14 -10.58 5.89
C ILE A 95 0.28 -11.65 6.89
N GLN A 96 0.91 -12.73 6.42
CA GLN A 96 1.35 -13.84 7.28
C GLN A 96 2.37 -13.34 8.30
N LYS A 97 3.37 -12.54 7.91
CA LYS A 97 4.38 -12.01 8.83
C LYS A 97 3.79 -11.03 9.84
N ASN A 98 2.78 -10.26 9.45
CA ASN A 98 2.11 -9.33 10.35
C ASN A 98 1.03 -9.97 11.23
N SER A 99 0.75 -11.27 11.06
CA SER A 99 -0.28 -11.99 11.85
C SER A 99 -0.01 -12.00 13.36
N GLY A 100 1.26 -11.85 13.77
CA GLY A 100 1.66 -11.70 15.17
C GLY A 100 1.45 -10.29 15.76
N HIS A 101 0.80 -9.37 15.05
CA HIS A 101 0.46 -8.05 15.59
C HIS A 101 -0.44 -8.18 16.83
N PRO A 102 -0.15 -7.49 17.94
CA PRO A 102 -0.79 -7.73 19.25
C PRO A 102 -2.27 -7.29 19.32
N GLY A 103 -2.78 -6.60 18.30
CA GLY A 103 -4.17 -6.17 18.20
C GLY A 103 -4.65 -6.11 16.77
N SER A 104 -5.79 -5.44 16.54
CA SER A 104 -6.27 -5.20 15.17
C SER A 104 -5.33 -4.29 14.39
N TRP A 105 -5.19 -4.55 13.10
CA TRP A 105 -4.39 -3.77 12.17
C TRP A 105 -5.12 -3.65 10.83
N ARG A 106 -4.78 -2.64 10.03
CA ARG A 106 -5.52 -2.32 8.81
C ARG A 106 -4.69 -2.61 7.57
N LEU A 107 -5.33 -3.18 6.55
CA LEU A 107 -4.76 -3.40 5.23
C LEU A 107 -5.62 -2.69 4.18
N PHE A 108 -5.06 -1.69 3.51
CA PHE A 108 -5.63 -1.06 2.32
C PHE A 108 -5.00 -1.68 1.08
N HIS A 109 -5.75 -2.56 0.42
CA HIS A 109 -5.34 -3.17 -0.84
C HIS A 109 -5.85 -2.32 -2.01
N VAL A 110 -4.90 -1.70 -2.73
CA VAL A 110 -5.17 -0.85 -3.88
C VAL A 110 -5.26 -1.73 -5.14
N LEU A 111 -6.44 -1.73 -5.77
CA LEU A 111 -6.77 -2.54 -6.93
C LEU A 111 -6.82 -1.70 -8.20
N GLY A 112 -6.45 -2.30 -9.33
CA GLY A 112 -6.64 -1.68 -10.64
C GLY A 112 -8.11 -1.67 -11.08
N SER A 113 -8.42 -0.90 -12.12
CA SER A 113 -9.79 -0.72 -12.62
C SER A 113 -10.48 -1.98 -13.09
N ARG A 114 -9.70 -2.95 -13.57
CA ARG A 114 -10.19 -4.23 -14.09
C ARG A 114 -10.21 -5.36 -13.07
N ALA A 115 -9.74 -5.12 -11.85
CA ALA A 115 -9.73 -6.15 -10.82
C ALA A 115 -11.16 -6.41 -10.33
N ASP A 116 -11.48 -7.67 -10.03
CA ASP A 116 -12.67 -8.03 -9.28
C ASP A 116 -12.34 -7.98 -7.78
N PRO A 117 -12.99 -7.10 -6.99
CA PRO A 117 -12.73 -7.01 -5.55
C PRO A 117 -13.06 -8.29 -4.77
N ALA A 118 -14.09 -9.04 -5.18
CA ALA A 118 -14.46 -10.28 -4.51
C ALA A 118 -13.42 -11.37 -4.78
N GLU A 119 -12.97 -11.52 -6.02
CA GLU A 119 -11.90 -12.44 -6.40
C GLU A 119 -10.61 -12.11 -5.64
N ALA A 120 -10.16 -10.85 -5.70
CA ALA A 120 -8.94 -10.40 -5.04
C ALA A 120 -8.97 -10.60 -3.50
N LYS A 121 -10.16 -10.58 -2.89
CA LYS A 121 -10.32 -10.90 -1.46
C LYS A 121 -10.24 -12.41 -1.21
N SER A 122 -10.87 -13.22 -2.08
CA SER A 122 -10.95 -14.68 -1.92
C SER A 122 -9.58 -15.37 -2.04
N GLU A 123 -8.64 -14.76 -2.75
CA GLU A 123 -7.26 -15.25 -2.89
C GLU A 123 -6.39 -15.05 -1.64
N LEU A 124 -6.86 -14.28 -0.64
CA LEU A 124 -6.09 -13.92 0.54
C LEU A 124 -6.57 -14.67 1.79
N CYS A 125 -5.62 -15.30 2.50
CA CYS A 125 -5.84 -15.82 3.84
C CYS A 125 -5.74 -14.69 4.88
N LEU A 126 -6.87 -14.05 5.18
CA LEU A 126 -6.92 -12.91 6.11
C LEU A 126 -7.12 -13.37 7.57
N PRO A 127 -6.23 -13.01 8.50
CA PRO A 127 -6.45 -13.27 9.92
C PRO A 127 -7.57 -12.36 10.47
N VAL A 128 -8.27 -12.79 11.52
CA VAL A 128 -9.37 -12.03 12.15
C VAL A 128 -8.95 -10.62 12.58
N ALA A 129 -7.69 -10.46 13.02
CA ALA A 129 -7.14 -9.17 13.42
C ALA A 129 -6.91 -8.20 12.23
N CYS A 130 -6.90 -8.69 10.98
CA CYS A 130 -6.73 -7.87 9.79
C CYS A 130 -8.05 -7.24 9.36
N LEU A 131 -8.16 -5.93 9.59
CA LEU A 131 -9.23 -5.09 9.06
C LEU A 131 -8.92 -4.76 7.59
N TYR A 132 -9.33 -5.67 6.70
CA TYR A 132 -9.13 -5.55 5.26
C TYR A 132 -10.06 -4.50 4.65
N ARG A 133 -9.47 -3.62 3.82
CA ARG A 133 -10.10 -2.53 3.07
C ARG A 133 -9.61 -2.59 1.63
N GLN A 134 -10.50 -2.32 0.68
CA GLN A 134 -10.16 -2.28 -0.74
C GLN A 134 -10.31 -0.87 -1.28
N VAL A 135 -9.33 -0.42 -2.05
CA VAL A 135 -9.36 0.85 -2.78
C VAL A 135 -9.28 0.52 -4.27
N GLN A 136 -10.38 0.60 -5.00
CA GLN A 136 -10.39 0.33 -6.43
C GLN A 136 -10.12 1.63 -7.20
N LEU A 137 -9.16 1.60 -8.12
CA LEU A 137 -8.83 2.71 -8.98
C LEU A 137 -9.65 2.64 -10.26
N GLY A 138 -10.32 3.72 -10.64
CA GLY A 138 -11.05 3.85 -11.88
C GLY A 138 -10.37 4.81 -12.87
N PHE A 139 -11.20 5.58 -13.58
CA PHE A 139 -10.80 6.65 -14.49
C PHE A 139 -11.63 7.91 -14.23
N VAL A 140 -11.22 9.03 -14.81
CA VAL A 140 -11.98 10.29 -14.80
C VAL A 140 -12.73 10.42 -16.12
N VAL A 141 -14.02 10.70 -16.04
CA VAL A 141 -14.86 11.04 -17.22
C VAL A 141 -14.73 12.52 -17.50
N GLU A 142 -14.38 12.86 -18.74
CA GLU A 142 -14.31 14.22 -19.26
C GLU A 142 -15.36 14.41 -20.36
N LYS A 143 -15.58 15.66 -20.78
CA LYS A 143 -16.62 16.00 -21.78
C LYS A 143 -16.52 15.22 -23.09
N HIS A 144 -15.32 14.78 -23.47
CA HIS A 144 -15.04 14.11 -24.74
C HIS A 144 -14.36 12.74 -24.59
N GLY A 145 -14.43 12.12 -23.41
CA GLY A 145 -13.86 10.79 -23.21
C GLY A 145 -13.50 10.50 -21.76
N SER A 146 -12.48 9.67 -21.59
CA SER A 146 -11.96 9.27 -20.28
C SER A 146 -10.45 9.37 -20.23
N ARG A 147 -9.90 9.69 -19.06
CA ARG A 147 -8.45 9.63 -18.82
C ARG A 147 -8.14 8.84 -17.56
N TRP A 148 -6.92 8.33 -17.50
CA TRP A 148 -6.40 7.71 -16.29
C TRP A 148 -6.28 8.72 -15.14
N LEU A 149 -6.36 8.20 -13.92
CA LEU A 149 -6.05 8.96 -12.72
C LEU A 149 -4.58 9.34 -12.71
N THR A 150 -4.31 10.57 -12.29
CA THR A 150 -2.95 11.03 -11.97
C THR A 150 -2.47 10.40 -10.66
N HIS A 151 -1.15 10.41 -10.42
CA HIS A 151 -0.61 9.94 -9.13
C HIS A 151 -1.19 10.71 -7.93
N GLN A 152 -1.47 12.00 -8.10
CA GLN A 152 -2.05 12.84 -7.06
C GLN A 152 -3.50 12.43 -6.77
N GLU A 153 -4.31 12.15 -7.79
CA GLU A 153 -5.68 11.65 -7.61
C GLU A 153 -5.69 10.26 -6.95
N ILE A 154 -4.76 9.38 -7.34
CA ILE A 154 -4.60 8.05 -6.73
C ILE A 154 -4.21 8.18 -5.25
N SER A 155 -3.14 8.91 -4.95
CA SER A 155 -2.69 9.09 -3.57
C SER A 155 -3.75 9.79 -2.72
N GLY A 156 -4.41 10.82 -3.25
CA GLY A 156 -5.51 11.51 -2.57
C GLY A 156 -6.67 10.57 -2.24
N GLY A 157 -7.12 9.77 -3.20
CA GLY A 157 -8.20 8.79 -2.99
C GLY A 157 -7.81 7.69 -2.00
N VAL A 158 -6.55 7.24 -1.99
CA VAL A 158 -6.05 6.29 -0.98
C VAL A 158 -6.03 6.92 0.41
N ILE A 159 -5.56 8.16 0.55
CA ILE A 159 -5.58 8.90 1.83
C ILE A 159 -7.02 9.07 2.33
N ASP A 160 -7.95 9.43 1.46
CA ASP A 160 -9.36 9.55 1.80
C ASP A 160 -9.97 8.21 2.25
N ALA A 161 -9.60 7.10 1.60
CA ALA A 161 -9.98 5.77 2.04
C ALA A 161 -9.46 5.46 3.46
N ILE A 162 -8.20 5.81 3.75
CA ILE A 162 -7.59 5.61 5.07
C ILE A 162 -8.30 6.42 6.15
N ARG A 163 -8.69 7.67 5.84
CA ARG A 163 -9.41 8.56 6.76
C ARG A 163 -10.83 8.10 7.04
N ARG A 164 -11.54 7.61 6.00
CA ARG A 164 -12.92 7.12 6.12
C ARG A 164 -13.01 5.73 6.74
N ASP A 165 -11.95 4.94 6.60
CA ASP A 165 -11.86 3.55 7.05
C ASP A 165 -12.98 2.63 6.52
N ALA A 166 -13.55 2.97 5.35
CA ALA A 166 -14.65 2.21 4.75
C ALA A 166 -14.14 0.90 4.11
N PRO A 167 -14.86 -0.25 4.23
CA PRO A 167 -14.46 -1.53 3.66
C PRO A 167 -14.08 -1.50 2.18
N PHE A 168 -14.74 -0.62 1.41
CA PHE A 168 -14.49 -0.41 0.00
C PHE A 168 -14.51 1.08 -0.32
N HIS A 169 -13.60 1.52 -1.18
CA HIS A 169 -13.54 2.88 -1.71
C HIS A 169 -13.19 2.86 -3.20
N LEU A 170 -13.97 3.57 -4.02
CA LEU A 170 -13.69 3.78 -5.44
C LEU A 170 -13.06 5.16 -5.63
N VAL A 171 -11.93 5.21 -6.32
CA VAL A 171 -11.27 6.45 -6.76
C VAL A 171 -11.56 6.64 -8.24
N GLY A 172 -12.28 7.72 -8.60
CA GLY A 172 -12.76 7.94 -9.97
C GLY A 172 -14.06 7.17 -10.26
N THR A 173 -14.20 6.70 -11.49
CA THR A 173 -15.40 6.01 -12.01
C THR A 173 -15.00 4.68 -12.66
N LEU A 174 -15.87 3.66 -12.58
CA LEU A 174 -15.74 2.42 -13.35
C LEU A 174 -16.64 2.48 -14.58
N GLU A 175 -16.34 1.73 -15.64
CA GLU A 175 -17.28 1.59 -16.75
C GLU A 175 -18.63 1.12 -16.20
N GLY A 176 -19.69 1.87 -16.51
CA GLY A 176 -21.04 1.42 -16.25
C GLY A 176 -21.29 0.15 -17.07
N ARG A 177 -21.65 -0.93 -16.39
CA ARG A 177 -22.25 -2.08 -17.06
C ARG A 177 -23.64 -1.71 -17.56
#